data_AF-A0A366HP68-F1
#
_entry.id   AF-A0A366HP68-F1
#
_cell.length_a   1.000
_cell.length_b   1.000
_cell.length_c   1.000
_cell.angle_alpha   90.00
_cell.angle_beta   90.00
_cell.angle_gamma   90.00
#
_symmetry.space_group_name_H-M   'P 1'
#
loop_
_entity.id
_entity.type
_entity.pdbx_description
1 polymer ?
#
loop_
_entity_poly.entity_id
_entity_poly.type
_entity_poly.pdbx_seq_one_letter_code
_entity_poly.pdbx_strand_id
1 'polypeptide(L)'
;MSDVPPSDQTPSPKPLRGAQVPPPEDDSELPERWSSQKPRIGFFGGLVRVLVLSIILVALILPFTPYAGKVKRGLERIVDKAKEGKVVFREKKVVEEKTVEKEKIVEKEKIVEVPAPPPPLPSKFIPRKEVDVATLYNGITIQTKLDAQEGNFASIERLDKDAFTVEFQLKLRVPKPNTTLAELSRINDQLPKVLPGLEPMLKDAKVSGFYHKLYERKTSLVQQNLTRLNKILDRHNFFDCETILELTHPDTKRRVLLIQSEMDVVADGSDGDRMPEMSASIYNSDYYQPFTSYEWAKKSQTPNPLLARWQSRQESVKKEYGAKGLSAARNAELKGELQQIESTVRALKARSSLIAEKDPFIVISLIFKDYPKTHPHAPSIGDYAAVLHGGKIYPAICGDYGPTMKMGEASLLMAKTINEKATPYVRPESDLKVTYLIFPGTADRPFGPPDVNKWHEKVGAYLRDCGGMGAGYELHKWEPFPPPPPPAPPATPPTLATGTAPKPGETVPIPGTPQSPPQPAAPVVTGSAPATAPTSTATQGTAPAPSPPLPTTPGSPALPATAPGTPAGVIPATKTP
;
A
#
# COMPACT_ATOMS: atom_id res chain seq x y z
N MET A 1 -48.12 3.68 58.24
CA MET A 1 -48.09 5.08 57.76
C MET A 1 -46.61 5.45 57.63
N SER A 2 -45.99 5.43 56.47
CA SER A 2 -46.51 5.52 55.10
C SER A 2 -45.52 4.88 54.12
N ASP A 3 -46.06 4.14 53.16
CA ASP A 3 -45.36 3.56 52.00
C ASP A 3 -44.86 4.64 51.02
N VAL A 4 -43.63 4.47 50.51
CA VAL A 4 -43.24 4.88 49.15
C VAL A 4 -42.19 3.89 48.63
N PRO A 5 -42.42 3.21 47.49
CA PRO A 5 -41.46 2.25 46.90
C PRO A 5 -40.41 2.94 46.02
N PRO A 6 -39.20 2.37 45.86
CA PRO A 6 -38.19 2.87 44.94
C PRO A 6 -38.51 2.51 43.48
N SER A 7 -38.33 3.50 42.61
CA SER A 7 -38.55 3.51 41.17
C SER A 7 -37.67 2.51 40.40
N ASP A 8 -38.30 1.81 39.46
CA ASP A 8 -37.69 1.06 38.35
C ASP A 8 -36.64 1.90 37.59
N GLN A 9 -35.42 1.40 37.52
CA GLN A 9 -34.44 1.82 36.52
C GLN A 9 -34.34 0.73 35.44
N THR A 10 -34.92 1.04 34.28
CA THR A 10 -34.68 0.33 33.01
C THR A 10 -33.19 0.34 32.65
N PRO A 11 -32.61 -0.79 32.19
CA PRO A 11 -31.22 -0.85 31.78
C PRO A 11 -30.99 -0.18 30.41
N SER A 12 -30.05 0.76 30.36
CA SER A 12 -29.57 1.43 29.15
C SER A 12 -29.03 0.44 28.10
N PRO A 13 -29.24 0.70 26.79
CA PRO A 13 -28.82 -0.22 25.73
C PRO A 13 -27.30 -0.24 25.57
N LYS A 14 -26.74 -1.45 25.48
CA LYS A 14 -25.33 -1.72 25.16
C LYS A 14 -24.98 -1.14 23.77
N PRO A 15 -23.83 -0.47 23.60
CA PRO A 15 -23.39 -0.06 22.28
C PRO A 15 -23.02 -1.30 21.43
N LEU A 16 -23.58 -1.36 20.23
CA LEU A 16 -23.31 -2.36 19.22
C LEU A 16 -21.82 -2.38 18.88
N ARG A 17 -21.22 -3.55 19.05
CA ARG A 17 -19.86 -3.90 18.65
C ARG A 17 -19.73 -3.67 17.14
N GLY A 18 -19.03 -2.60 16.75
CA GLY A 18 -18.69 -2.35 15.35
C GLY A 18 -18.02 -3.57 14.74
N ALA A 19 -18.42 -3.93 13.51
CA ALA A 19 -17.83 -5.00 12.74
C ALA A 19 -16.32 -4.81 12.69
N GLN A 20 -15.60 -5.74 13.30
CA GLN A 20 -14.15 -5.77 13.36
C GLN A 20 -13.65 -6.15 11.97
N VAL A 21 -13.30 -5.13 11.18
CA VAL A 21 -12.50 -5.32 9.97
C VAL A 21 -11.17 -5.95 10.40
N PRO A 22 -10.79 -7.13 9.90
CA PRO A 22 -9.49 -7.69 10.22
C PRO A 22 -8.39 -6.74 9.70
N PRO A 23 -7.31 -6.51 10.46
CA PRO A 23 -6.23 -5.64 10.03
C PRO A 23 -5.60 -6.17 8.73
N PRO A 24 -5.22 -5.30 7.78
CA PRO A 24 -4.38 -5.71 6.67
C PRO A 24 -3.04 -6.22 7.22
N GLU A 25 -2.73 -7.47 6.91
CA GLU A 25 -1.48 -8.13 7.29
C GLU A 25 -0.26 -7.37 6.74
N ASP A 26 0.78 -7.41 7.55
CA ASP A 26 2.06 -6.72 7.45
C ASP A 26 2.85 -7.13 6.20
N ASP A 27 2.99 -6.23 5.21
CA ASP A 27 3.88 -6.43 4.05
C ASP A 27 5.37 -6.15 4.40
N SER A 28 5.71 -6.03 5.69
CA SER A 28 7.11 -5.97 6.16
C SER A 28 7.71 -7.34 6.49
N GLU A 29 7.01 -8.45 6.22
CA GLU A 29 7.62 -9.78 6.21
C GLU A 29 8.63 -9.91 5.06
N LEU A 30 9.84 -9.45 5.33
CA LEU A 30 11.04 -9.85 4.61
C LEU A 30 11.06 -11.38 4.59
N PRO A 31 11.11 -12.04 3.41
CA PRO A 31 11.29 -13.48 3.38
C PRO A 31 12.59 -13.83 4.13
N GLU A 32 12.50 -14.86 4.97
CA GLU A 32 13.52 -15.43 5.88
C GLU A 32 14.82 -15.91 5.20
N ARG A 33 15.27 -15.27 4.13
CA ARG A 33 16.49 -15.60 3.38
C ARG A 33 17.37 -14.39 3.11
N TRP A 34 17.64 -13.57 4.11
CA TRP A 34 18.84 -12.70 4.08
C TRP A 34 19.33 -12.35 5.48
N SER A 35 19.60 -13.36 6.30
CA SER A 35 20.63 -13.25 7.33
C SER A 35 21.93 -13.81 6.77
N SER A 36 22.95 -12.96 6.69
CA SER A 36 24.32 -13.41 6.44
C SER A 36 24.86 -14.09 7.70
N GLN A 37 24.40 -15.31 7.98
CA GLN A 37 25.00 -16.20 8.96
C GLN A 37 25.63 -17.39 8.24
N LYS A 38 26.97 -17.48 8.32
CA LYS A 38 27.73 -18.68 7.96
C LYS A 38 27.09 -19.91 8.64
N PRO A 39 26.74 -20.99 7.91
CA PRO A 39 26.08 -22.12 8.53
C PRO A 39 27.06 -22.87 9.42
N ARG A 40 26.78 -22.88 10.74
CA ARG A 40 27.36 -23.85 11.66
C ARG A 40 26.65 -25.18 11.45
N ILE A 41 27.39 -26.18 10.97
CA ILE A 41 26.93 -27.54 10.72
C ILE A 41 26.56 -28.18 12.06
N GLY A 42 25.26 -28.37 12.31
CA GLY A 42 24.73 -29.04 13.49
C GLY A 42 24.54 -30.54 13.27
N PHE A 43 24.96 -31.35 14.26
CA PHE A 43 24.98 -32.81 14.29
C PHE A 43 23.61 -33.49 13.97
N PHE A 44 22.49 -32.79 14.15
CA PHE A 44 21.14 -33.30 13.88
C PHE A 44 20.75 -33.36 12.39
N GLY A 45 21.38 -32.54 11.53
CA GLY A 45 21.10 -32.54 10.08
C GLY A 45 21.63 -33.77 9.33
N GLY A 46 22.60 -34.47 9.92
CA GLY A 46 23.16 -35.71 9.36
C GLY A 46 22.21 -36.91 9.50
N LEU A 47 21.54 -37.04 10.65
CA LEU A 47 20.69 -38.20 10.94
C LEU A 47 19.44 -38.25 10.05
N VAL A 48 18.82 -37.09 9.80
CA VAL A 48 17.64 -36.97 8.93
C VAL A 48 18.01 -37.26 7.47
N ARG A 49 19.18 -36.82 7.01
CA ARG A 49 19.66 -37.13 5.64
C ARG A 49 19.97 -38.61 5.46
N VAL A 50 20.53 -39.28 6.47
CA VAL A 50 20.78 -40.74 6.44
C VAL A 50 19.46 -41.52 6.42
N LEU A 51 18.43 -41.06 7.14
CA LEU A 51 17.12 -41.72 7.17
C LEU A 51 16.35 -41.55 5.83
N VAL A 52 16.41 -40.36 5.22
CA VAL A 52 15.81 -40.14 3.89
C VAL A 52 16.56 -40.91 2.79
N LEU A 53 17.89 -40.93 2.83
CA LEU A 53 18.69 -41.70 1.86
C LEU A 53 18.48 -43.21 2.00
N SER A 54 18.28 -43.74 3.21
CA SER A 54 17.98 -45.16 3.40
C SER A 54 16.58 -45.54 2.91
N ILE A 55 15.57 -44.68 3.08
CA ILE A 55 14.23 -44.90 2.49
C ILE A 55 14.29 -44.90 0.96
N ILE A 56 15.03 -43.96 0.36
CA ILE A 56 15.20 -43.90 -1.10
C ILE A 56 15.96 -45.13 -1.63
N LEU A 57 17.00 -45.58 -0.91
CA LEU A 57 17.77 -46.78 -1.26
C LEU A 57 16.89 -48.04 -1.20
N VAL A 58 16.05 -48.17 -0.18
CA VAL A 58 15.09 -49.29 -0.05
C VAL A 58 14.05 -49.24 -1.17
N ALA A 59 13.54 -48.07 -1.53
CA ALA A 59 12.59 -47.90 -2.64
C ALA A 59 13.19 -48.23 -4.01
N LEU A 60 14.49 -47.96 -4.21
CA LEU A 60 15.22 -48.29 -5.44
C LEU A 60 15.58 -49.78 -5.55
N ILE A 61 15.86 -50.45 -4.43
CA ILE A 61 16.27 -51.86 -4.41
C ILE A 61 15.06 -52.81 -4.41
N LEU A 62 13.94 -52.43 -3.78
CA LEU A 62 12.71 -53.23 -3.70
C LEU A 62 12.22 -53.83 -5.04
N PRO A 63 12.21 -53.10 -6.18
CA PRO A 63 11.79 -53.67 -7.47
C PRO A 63 12.75 -54.73 -8.05
N PHE A 64 13.98 -54.86 -7.53
CA PHE A 64 14.97 -55.84 -7.97
C PHE A 64 15.17 -57.01 -6.97
N THR A 65 14.34 -57.10 -5.93
CA THR A 65 14.35 -58.21 -4.98
C THR A 65 13.24 -59.22 -5.29
N PRO A 66 13.39 -60.51 -4.94
CA PRO A 66 12.37 -61.55 -5.14
C PRO A 66 11.05 -61.31 -4.35
N TYR A 67 10.95 -60.23 -3.58
CA TYR A 67 9.75 -59.84 -2.83
C TYR A 67 8.77 -58.94 -3.60
N ALA A 68 9.18 -58.33 -4.72
CA ALA A 68 8.31 -57.44 -5.53
C ALA A 68 7.02 -58.14 -6.02
N GLY A 69 7.09 -59.44 -6.34
CA GLY A 69 5.94 -60.22 -6.81
C GLY A 69 4.88 -60.54 -5.75
N LYS A 70 5.19 -60.37 -4.45
CA LYS A 70 4.22 -60.59 -3.35
C LYS A 70 3.43 -59.32 -3.04
N VAL A 71 4.05 -58.15 -3.16
CA VAL A 71 3.40 -56.85 -2.91
C VAL A 71 2.39 -56.52 -4.01
N LYS A 72 2.73 -56.78 -5.28
CA LYS A 72 1.82 -56.59 -6.42
C LYS A 72 0.54 -57.41 -6.29
N ARG A 73 0.66 -58.69 -5.90
CA ARG A 73 -0.49 -59.60 -5.67
C ARG A 73 -1.34 -59.21 -4.46
N GLY A 74 -0.77 -58.53 -3.47
CA GLY A 74 -1.51 -57.99 -2.32
C GLY A 74 -2.38 -56.80 -2.72
N LEU A 75 -1.87 -55.94 -3.60
CA LEU A 75 -2.58 -54.74 -4.08
C LEU A 75 -3.69 -55.10 -5.07
N GLU A 76 -3.47 -56.06 -5.97
CA GLU A 76 -4.48 -56.56 -6.91
C GLU A 76 -5.70 -57.16 -6.18
N ARG A 77 -5.48 -57.89 -5.08
CA ARG A 77 -6.58 -58.46 -4.25
C ARG A 77 -7.45 -57.41 -3.54
N ILE A 78 -6.90 -56.23 -3.24
CA ILE A 78 -7.66 -55.13 -2.62
C ILE A 78 -8.51 -54.42 -3.67
N VAL A 79 -8.00 -54.30 -4.90
CA VAL A 79 -8.71 -53.70 -6.03
C VAL A 79 -9.84 -54.61 -6.54
N ASP A 80 -9.63 -55.93 -6.55
CA ASP A 80 -10.66 -56.88 -6.99
C ASP A 80 -11.82 -57.00 -5.99
N LYS A 81 -11.54 -56.93 -4.68
CA LYS A 81 -12.59 -56.89 -3.64
C LYS A 81 -13.45 -55.62 -3.68
N ALA A 82 -12.97 -54.55 -4.30
CA ALA A 82 -13.73 -53.30 -4.45
C ALA A 82 -14.68 -53.32 -5.66
N LYS A 83 -14.60 -54.33 -6.55
CA LYS A 83 -15.38 -54.40 -7.79
C LYS A 83 -16.64 -55.29 -7.73
N GLU A 84 -16.83 -56.10 -6.69
CA GLU A 84 -17.92 -57.10 -6.64
C GLU A 84 -19.22 -56.66 -5.96
N GLY A 85 -19.39 -55.38 -5.60
CA GLY A 85 -20.64 -54.87 -5.04
C GLY A 85 -21.68 -54.46 -6.10
N LYS A 86 -22.43 -55.41 -6.67
CA LYS A 86 -23.58 -55.11 -7.56
C LYS A 86 -24.90 -55.65 -7.00
N VAL A 87 -25.81 -54.73 -6.67
CA VAL A 87 -27.18 -54.98 -6.18
C VAL A 87 -28.14 -55.16 -7.36
N VAL A 88 -29.02 -56.16 -7.28
CA VAL A 88 -30.06 -56.51 -8.25
C VAL A 88 -31.41 -55.93 -7.81
N PHE A 89 -32.11 -55.22 -8.70
CA PHE A 89 -33.53 -54.85 -8.54
C PHE A 89 -34.40 -55.67 -9.50
N ARG A 90 -35.50 -56.20 -8.98
CA ARG A 90 -36.46 -57.09 -9.65
C ARG A 90 -37.75 -56.30 -9.90
N GLU A 91 -38.12 -56.08 -11.15
CA GLU A 91 -39.39 -55.45 -11.55
C GLU A 91 -40.58 -56.39 -11.33
N LYS A 92 -41.70 -55.83 -10.84
CA LYS A 92 -43.01 -56.50 -10.75
C LYS A 92 -44.00 -55.77 -11.66
N LYS A 93 -44.56 -56.51 -12.61
CA LYS A 93 -45.66 -56.13 -13.50
C LYS A 93 -47.00 -56.31 -12.77
N VAL A 94 -47.91 -55.34 -12.87
CA VAL A 94 -49.37 -55.55 -12.76
C VAL A 94 -50.08 -54.58 -13.72
N VAL A 95 -51.02 -55.12 -14.48
CA VAL A 95 -51.96 -54.43 -15.38
C VAL A 95 -53.36 -54.80 -14.89
N GLU A 96 -54.28 -53.85 -14.74
CA GLU A 96 -55.72 -54.06 -15.04
C GLU A 96 -56.54 -52.76 -15.13
N GLU A 97 -57.72 -52.89 -15.74
CA GLU A 97 -58.55 -51.94 -16.50
C GLU A 97 -59.58 -51.10 -15.69
N LYS A 98 -59.83 -49.87 -16.20
CA LYS A 98 -61.11 -49.25 -16.61
C LYS A 98 -62.40 -49.46 -15.78
N THR A 99 -63.03 -48.35 -15.33
CA THR A 99 -64.44 -47.98 -15.65
C THR A 99 -64.78 -46.54 -15.22
N VAL A 100 -65.76 -45.94 -15.88
CA VAL A 100 -66.27 -44.56 -15.75
C VAL A 100 -67.59 -44.58 -15.00
N GLU A 101 -67.87 -43.58 -14.15
CA GLU A 101 -69.23 -43.03 -13.99
C GLU A 101 -69.21 -41.61 -13.36
N LYS A 102 -70.09 -40.74 -13.87
CA LYS A 102 -70.34 -39.36 -13.43
C LYS A 102 -71.38 -39.37 -12.30
N GLU A 103 -71.31 -38.42 -11.37
CA GLU A 103 -72.47 -37.59 -10.99
C GLU A 103 -72.07 -36.37 -10.13
N LYS A 104 -72.98 -35.40 -10.07
CA LYS A 104 -72.81 -33.97 -9.77
C LYS A 104 -73.56 -33.62 -8.46
N ILE A 105 -73.20 -32.50 -7.81
CA ILE A 105 -74.02 -31.53 -6.98
C ILE A 105 -73.31 -31.19 -5.63
N VAL A 106 -72.63 -30.03 -5.47
CA VAL A 106 -72.99 -28.64 -5.01
C VAL A 106 -72.72 -28.33 -3.50
N GLU A 107 -71.85 -27.33 -3.29
CA GLU A 107 -71.66 -26.30 -2.21
C GLU A 107 -71.47 -26.62 -0.71
N LYS A 108 -70.35 -26.15 -0.15
CA LYS A 108 -70.31 -25.01 0.79
C LYS A 108 -68.88 -24.49 1.02
N GLU A 109 -68.72 -23.17 0.89
CA GLU A 109 -67.47 -22.45 1.12
C GLU A 109 -66.94 -22.60 2.56
N LYS A 110 -65.65 -22.92 2.69
CA LYS A 110 -64.82 -22.54 3.83
C LYS A 110 -63.42 -22.24 3.31
N ILE A 111 -63.08 -20.96 3.24
CA ILE A 111 -61.73 -20.50 2.86
C ILE A 111 -60.77 -20.96 3.96
N VAL A 112 -60.00 -21.99 3.66
CA VAL A 112 -58.72 -22.27 4.30
C VAL A 112 -57.68 -21.74 3.33
N GLU A 113 -56.85 -20.78 3.75
CA GLU A 113 -55.67 -20.37 2.98
C GLU A 113 -54.77 -21.60 2.81
N VAL A 114 -54.83 -22.21 1.64
CA VAL A 114 -53.88 -23.22 1.22
C VAL A 114 -52.59 -22.46 0.88
N PRO A 115 -51.43 -22.77 1.51
CA PRO A 115 -50.17 -22.19 1.07
C PRO A 115 -50.02 -22.51 -0.41
N ALA A 116 -49.83 -21.47 -1.24
CA ALA A 116 -49.73 -21.63 -2.69
C ALA A 116 -48.77 -22.81 -2.99
N PRO A 117 -49.18 -23.77 -3.85
CA PRO A 117 -48.31 -24.89 -4.17
C PRO A 117 -46.97 -24.34 -4.66
N PRO A 118 -45.83 -24.92 -4.21
CA PRO A 118 -44.54 -24.47 -4.67
C PRO A 118 -44.54 -24.50 -6.21
N PRO A 119 -43.95 -23.49 -6.87
CA PRO A 119 -43.98 -23.39 -8.32
C PRO A 119 -43.52 -24.71 -8.94
N PRO A 120 -44.16 -25.16 -10.04
CA PRO A 120 -43.83 -26.42 -10.67
C PRO A 120 -42.34 -26.44 -11.02
N LEU A 121 -41.68 -27.55 -10.70
CA LEU A 121 -40.26 -27.72 -10.99
C LEU A 121 -40.02 -27.55 -12.50
N PRO A 122 -38.93 -26.88 -12.91
CA PRO A 122 -38.64 -26.69 -14.33
C PRO A 122 -38.48 -28.06 -15.01
N SER A 123 -39.24 -28.27 -16.09
CA SER A 123 -39.24 -29.55 -16.82
C SER A 123 -38.00 -29.75 -17.70
N LYS A 124 -37.17 -28.71 -17.87
CA LYS A 124 -35.93 -28.69 -18.65
C LYS A 124 -34.95 -27.68 -18.05
N PHE A 125 -33.66 -27.85 -18.31
CA PHE A 125 -32.62 -26.92 -17.91
C PHE A 125 -32.84 -25.53 -18.55
N ILE A 126 -32.65 -24.47 -17.77
CA ILE A 126 -32.78 -23.08 -18.23
C ILE A 126 -31.38 -22.45 -18.18
N PRO A 127 -30.71 -22.26 -19.34
CA PRO A 127 -29.40 -21.61 -19.38
C PRO A 127 -29.53 -20.17 -18.89
N ARG A 128 -28.81 -19.82 -17.82
CA ARG A 128 -28.72 -18.44 -17.32
C ARG A 128 -27.49 -17.79 -17.93
N LYS A 129 -27.66 -16.58 -18.48
CA LYS A 129 -26.58 -15.71 -18.93
C LYS A 129 -26.73 -14.36 -18.24
N GLU A 130 -26.40 -14.33 -16.97
CA GLU A 130 -26.34 -13.08 -16.20
C GLU A 130 -24.88 -12.61 -16.18
N VAL A 131 -24.68 -11.33 -16.48
CA VAL A 131 -23.38 -10.66 -16.35
C VAL A 131 -23.52 -9.69 -15.20
N ASP A 132 -22.84 -9.97 -14.09
CA ASP A 132 -22.72 -9.04 -12.99
C ASP A 132 -21.40 -8.28 -13.11
N VAL A 133 -21.46 -6.95 -13.03
CA VAL A 133 -20.30 -6.07 -13.12
C VAL A 133 -20.16 -5.31 -11.81
N ALA A 134 -19.17 -5.70 -11.01
CA ALA A 134 -18.83 -5.02 -9.77
C ALA A 134 -17.40 -4.46 -9.84
N THR A 135 -17.20 -3.23 -9.37
CA THR A 135 -15.84 -2.68 -9.17
C THR A 135 -15.48 -2.82 -7.71
N LEU A 136 -14.37 -3.51 -7.42
CA LEU A 136 -13.81 -3.64 -6.08
C LEU A 136 -13.23 -2.31 -5.59
N TYR A 137 -13.10 -2.15 -4.27
CA TYR A 137 -12.52 -0.96 -3.64
C TYR A 137 -11.08 -0.66 -4.09
N ASN A 138 -10.34 -1.66 -4.59
CA ASN A 138 -9.00 -1.51 -5.15
C ASN A 138 -8.98 -1.18 -6.66
N GLY A 139 -10.13 -0.88 -7.26
CA GLY A 139 -10.24 -0.44 -8.65
C GLY A 139 -10.22 -1.58 -9.68
N ILE A 140 -10.29 -2.84 -9.26
CA ILE A 140 -10.46 -3.99 -10.15
C ILE A 140 -11.94 -4.10 -10.56
N THR A 141 -12.22 -4.13 -11.86
CA THR A 141 -13.55 -4.44 -12.39
C THR A 141 -13.69 -5.94 -12.59
N ILE A 142 -14.62 -6.56 -11.86
CA ILE A 142 -14.97 -7.97 -12.02
C ILE A 142 -16.18 -8.06 -12.95
N GLN A 143 -16.04 -8.84 -14.01
CA GLN A 143 -17.16 -9.27 -14.84
C GLN A 143 -17.39 -10.75 -14.56
N THR A 144 -18.51 -11.06 -13.91
CA THR A 144 -18.89 -12.44 -13.61
C THR A 144 -19.89 -12.88 -14.67
N LYS A 145 -19.57 -13.91 -15.43
CA LYS A 145 -20.49 -14.56 -16.36
C LYS A 145 -20.74 -15.99 -15.87
N LEU A 146 -21.99 -16.31 -15.56
CA LEU A 146 -22.39 -17.71 -15.40
C LEU A 146 -22.63 -18.32 -16.78
N ASP A 147 -21.87 -19.34 -17.15
CA ASP A 147 -22.05 -20.10 -18.40
C ASP A 147 -22.53 -21.51 -18.06
N ALA A 148 -23.83 -21.62 -17.78
CA ALA A 148 -24.43 -22.88 -17.39
C ALA A 148 -24.94 -23.62 -18.63
N GLN A 149 -24.46 -24.85 -18.83
CA GLN A 149 -24.77 -25.71 -19.98
C GLN A 149 -25.37 -27.05 -19.49
N GLU A 150 -26.11 -27.72 -20.36
CA GLU A 150 -26.66 -29.05 -20.05
C GLU A 150 -25.54 -30.10 -20.13
N GLY A 151 -25.20 -30.66 -18.98
CA GLY A 151 -24.25 -31.77 -18.84
C GLY A 151 -24.92 -33.14 -18.88
N ASN A 152 -24.14 -34.19 -18.68
CA ASN A 152 -24.58 -35.58 -18.60
C ASN A 152 -25.14 -35.91 -17.21
N PHE A 153 -25.31 -37.19 -16.89
CA PHE A 153 -25.70 -37.65 -15.56
C PHE A 153 -24.75 -37.11 -14.49
N ALA A 154 -25.31 -36.64 -13.37
CA ALA A 154 -24.52 -36.10 -12.25
C ALA A 154 -23.48 -37.10 -11.69
N SER A 155 -23.69 -38.41 -11.87
CA SER A 155 -22.71 -39.46 -11.53
C SER A 155 -21.43 -39.40 -12.37
N ILE A 156 -21.51 -38.86 -13.59
CA ILE A 156 -20.40 -38.65 -14.51
C ILE A 156 -19.81 -37.24 -14.29
N GLU A 157 -20.64 -36.20 -14.31
CA GLU A 157 -20.21 -34.80 -14.20
C GLU A 157 -19.42 -34.52 -12.92
N ARG A 158 -19.76 -35.16 -11.78
CA ARG A 158 -19.02 -34.96 -10.53
C ARG A 158 -17.59 -35.50 -10.53
N LEU A 159 -17.25 -36.36 -11.50
CA LEU A 159 -15.91 -36.90 -11.70
C LEU A 159 -15.10 -36.04 -12.68
N ASP A 160 -15.78 -35.20 -13.46
CA ASP A 160 -15.16 -34.21 -14.33
C ASP A 160 -14.80 -32.96 -13.51
N LYS A 161 -13.52 -32.57 -13.55
CA LYS A 161 -13.04 -31.40 -12.83
C LYS A 161 -13.46 -30.10 -13.50
N ASP A 162 -13.79 -30.16 -14.79
CA ASP A 162 -14.12 -28.99 -15.59
C ASP A 162 -15.63 -28.66 -15.55
N ALA A 163 -16.46 -29.63 -15.15
CA ALA A 163 -17.92 -29.50 -15.02
C ALA A 163 -18.38 -28.47 -13.97
N PHE A 164 -17.50 -28.04 -13.07
CA PHE A 164 -17.78 -27.00 -12.08
C PHE A 164 -16.54 -26.14 -11.81
N THR A 165 -16.20 -25.29 -12.78
CA THR A 165 -15.01 -24.43 -12.76
C THR A 165 -15.34 -22.94 -12.72
N VAL A 166 -14.40 -22.17 -12.19
CA VAL A 166 -14.39 -20.70 -12.27
C VAL A 166 -13.11 -20.30 -12.98
N GLU A 167 -13.24 -19.62 -14.12
CA GLU A 167 -12.11 -19.01 -14.81
C GLU A 167 -11.98 -17.54 -14.40
N PHE A 168 -10.78 -17.17 -13.93
CA PHE A 168 -10.47 -15.79 -13.56
C PHE A 168 -9.33 -15.26 -14.42
N GLN A 169 -9.56 -14.14 -15.10
CA GLN A 169 -8.54 -13.46 -15.91
C GLN A 169 -8.43 -11.99 -15.51
N LEU A 170 -7.31 -11.61 -14.89
CA LEU A 170 -6.95 -10.21 -14.67
C LEU A 170 -6.16 -9.69 -15.87
N LYS A 171 -6.68 -8.65 -16.54
CA LYS A 171 -5.99 -7.97 -17.63
C LYS A 171 -5.29 -6.73 -17.11
N LEU A 172 -3.96 -6.74 -17.15
CA LEU A 172 -3.10 -5.67 -16.66
C LEU A 172 -2.24 -5.11 -17.79
N ARG A 173 -2.12 -3.78 -17.87
CA ARG A 173 -1.23 -3.10 -18.82
C ARG A 173 -0.10 -2.43 -18.04
N VAL A 174 1.13 -2.74 -18.41
CA VAL A 174 2.32 -2.03 -17.91
C VAL A 174 2.52 -0.78 -18.77
N PRO A 175 2.65 0.42 -18.16
CA PRO A 175 2.80 1.66 -18.92
C PRO A 175 4.18 1.73 -19.59
N LYS A 176 4.24 2.52 -20.66
CA LYS A 176 5.49 2.90 -21.33
C LYS A 176 6.00 4.19 -20.66
N PRO A 177 7.32 4.34 -20.43
CA PRO A 177 7.88 5.59 -19.92
C PRO A 177 7.89 6.70 -20.97
N ASN A 178 7.69 7.94 -20.52
CA ASN A 178 7.92 9.14 -21.33
C ASN A 178 9.43 9.36 -21.54
N THR A 179 9.82 9.68 -22.78
CA THR A 179 11.24 9.85 -23.18
C THR A 179 11.51 11.16 -23.91
N THR A 180 10.48 11.87 -24.36
CA THR A 180 10.60 13.12 -25.12
C THR A 180 10.08 14.31 -24.33
N LEU A 181 10.55 15.51 -24.68
CA LEU A 181 10.09 16.73 -24.02
C LEU A 181 8.56 16.92 -24.14
N ALA A 182 7.99 16.63 -25.31
CA ALA A 182 6.55 16.72 -25.54
C ALA A 182 5.74 15.75 -24.65
N GLU A 183 6.23 14.51 -24.49
CA GLU A 183 5.60 13.52 -23.59
C GLU A 183 5.66 13.98 -22.12
N LEU A 184 6.82 14.45 -21.65
CA LEU A 184 6.97 14.99 -20.29
C LEU A 184 6.08 16.22 -20.05
N SER A 185 5.96 17.08 -21.07
CA SER A 185 5.20 18.34 -21.01
C SER A 185 3.68 18.14 -21.07
N ARG A 186 3.22 16.99 -21.58
CA ARG A 186 1.80 16.62 -21.53
C ARG A 186 1.29 16.52 -20.09
N ILE A 187 2.17 16.11 -19.17
CA ILE A 187 1.86 15.94 -17.75
C ILE A 187 2.18 17.22 -16.96
N ASN A 188 3.32 17.85 -17.26
CA ASN A 188 3.74 19.11 -16.65
C ASN A 188 4.12 20.14 -17.72
N ASP A 189 3.14 20.96 -18.12
CA ASP A 189 3.26 21.91 -19.22
C ASP A 189 4.26 23.05 -18.96
N GLN A 190 4.56 23.34 -17.69
CA GLN A 190 5.55 24.33 -17.30
C GLN A 190 6.98 23.78 -17.38
N LEU A 191 7.17 22.47 -17.46
CA LEU A 191 8.50 21.85 -17.35
C LEU A 191 9.54 22.42 -18.34
N PRO A 192 9.24 22.62 -19.65
CA PRO A 192 10.20 23.22 -20.58
C PRO A 192 10.56 24.66 -20.24
N LYS A 193 9.61 25.40 -19.65
CA LYS A 193 9.82 26.79 -19.25
C LYS A 193 10.66 26.86 -17.98
N VAL A 194 10.39 25.99 -17.01
CA VAL A 194 11.10 25.95 -15.71
C VAL A 194 12.54 25.47 -15.90
N LEU A 195 12.77 24.48 -16.76
CA LEU A 195 14.08 23.85 -17.00
C LEU A 195 14.47 23.92 -18.49
N PRO A 196 14.96 25.07 -18.98
CA PRO A 196 15.37 25.21 -20.38
C PRO A 196 16.49 24.25 -20.79
N GLY A 197 17.34 23.83 -19.85
CA GLY A 197 18.39 22.83 -20.09
C GLY A 197 17.91 21.37 -20.18
N LEU A 198 16.61 21.09 -20.01
CA LEU A 198 16.07 19.74 -20.09
C LEU A 198 16.15 19.16 -21.51
N GLU A 199 15.79 19.95 -22.53
CA GLU A 199 15.78 19.48 -23.92
C GLU A 199 17.14 18.94 -24.41
N PRO A 200 18.29 19.63 -24.23
CA PRO A 200 19.57 19.07 -24.63
C PRO A 200 19.95 17.81 -23.83
N MET A 201 19.53 17.69 -22.56
CA MET A 201 19.77 16.49 -21.75
C MET A 201 18.98 15.27 -22.24
N LEU A 202 17.82 15.48 -22.86
CA LEU A 202 16.98 14.39 -23.37
C LEU A 202 17.54 13.70 -24.61
N LYS A 203 18.47 14.33 -25.34
CA LYS A 203 19.06 13.76 -26.55
C LYS A 203 19.82 12.45 -26.29
N ASP A 204 20.53 12.39 -25.16
CA ASP A 204 21.31 11.22 -24.73
C ASP A 204 20.68 10.52 -23.50
N ALA A 205 19.45 10.89 -23.16
CA ALA A 205 18.75 10.33 -22.01
C ALA A 205 18.44 8.84 -22.21
N LYS A 206 18.41 8.11 -21.10
CA LYS A 206 18.01 6.71 -21.08
C LYS A 206 16.86 6.50 -20.13
N VAL A 207 15.94 5.63 -20.52
CA VAL A 207 14.99 5.06 -19.56
C VAL A 207 15.79 4.29 -18.52
N SER A 208 15.59 4.62 -17.25
CA SER A 208 16.33 3.96 -16.20
C SER A 208 15.86 2.51 -16.00
N GLY A 209 16.81 1.62 -15.73
CA GLY A 209 16.50 0.24 -15.31
C GLY A 209 15.60 0.18 -14.07
N PHE A 210 15.61 1.22 -13.24
CA PHE A 210 14.72 1.33 -12.08
C PHE A 210 13.23 1.42 -12.44
N TYR A 211 12.88 1.97 -13.61
CA TYR A 211 11.48 2.00 -14.07
C TYR A 211 10.97 0.58 -14.33
N HIS A 212 11.76 -0.21 -15.06
CA HIS A 212 11.43 -1.60 -15.35
C HIS A 212 11.41 -2.45 -14.08
N LYS A 213 12.37 -2.25 -13.17
CA LYS A 213 12.41 -2.94 -11.87
C LYS A 213 11.19 -2.61 -11.00
N LEU A 214 10.74 -1.36 -10.98
CA LEU A 214 9.52 -0.97 -10.26
C LEU A 214 8.31 -1.75 -10.80
N TYR A 215 8.09 -1.71 -12.12
CA TYR A 215 6.95 -2.38 -12.73
C TYR A 215 7.03 -3.91 -12.69
N GLU A 216 8.22 -4.49 -12.81
CA GLU A 216 8.45 -5.93 -12.59
C GLU A 216 7.99 -6.36 -11.19
N ARG A 217 8.38 -5.60 -10.16
CA ARG A 217 7.92 -5.87 -8.79
C ARG A 217 6.41 -5.71 -8.68
N LYS A 218 5.82 -4.69 -9.34
CA LYS A 218 4.36 -4.44 -9.29
C LYS A 218 3.59 -5.60 -9.88
N THR A 219 4.01 -6.04 -11.06
CA THR A 219 3.42 -7.21 -11.72
C THR A 219 3.62 -8.48 -10.91
N SER A 220 4.78 -8.65 -10.27
CA SER A 220 5.05 -9.82 -9.41
C SER A 220 4.14 -9.84 -8.19
N LEU A 221 3.91 -8.70 -7.54
CA LEU A 221 3.02 -8.61 -6.38
C LEU A 221 1.56 -8.86 -6.76
N VAL A 222 1.12 -8.34 -7.92
CA VAL A 222 -0.19 -8.67 -8.49
C VAL A 222 -0.30 -10.17 -8.72
N GLN A 223 0.69 -10.79 -9.37
CA GLN A 223 0.72 -12.21 -9.66
C GLN A 223 0.64 -13.08 -8.40
N GLN A 224 1.41 -12.73 -7.36
CA GLN A 224 1.44 -13.45 -6.08
C GLN A 224 0.10 -13.38 -5.34
N ASN A 225 -0.71 -12.35 -5.59
CA ASN A 225 -1.98 -12.11 -4.91
C ASN A 225 -3.20 -12.29 -5.84
N LEU A 226 -3.06 -12.91 -7.02
CA LEU A 226 -4.17 -13.11 -7.97
C LEU A 226 -5.38 -13.85 -7.38
N THR A 227 -5.16 -14.75 -6.42
CA THR A 227 -6.23 -15.49 -5.73
C THR A 227 -6.77 -14.75 -4.49
N ARG A 228 -6.15 -13.63 -4.12
CA ARG A 228 -6.49 -12.78 -2.98
C ARG A 228 -6.68 -11.36 -3.49
N LEU A 229 -7.75 -11.15 -4.26
CA LEU A 229 -7.98 -9.87 -4.96
C LEU A 229 -7.93 -8.65 -4.03
N ASN A 230 -8.33 -8.80 -2.77
CA ASN A 230 -8.25 -7.77 -1.73
C ASN A 230 -6.81 -7.35 -1.35
N LYS A 231 -5.81 -8.17 -1.65
CA LYS A 231 -4.38 -7.91 -1.41
C LYS A 231 -3.62 -7.44 -2.66
N ILE A 232 -4.29 -7.32 -3.80
CA ILE A 232 -3.67 -6.80 -5.01
C ILE A 232 -3.54 -5.28 -4.88
N LEU A 233 -2.39 -4.74 -5.31
CA LEU A 233 -2.16 -3.30 -5.48
C LEU A 233 -3.37 -2.67 -6.19
N ASP A 234 -3.91 -1.62 -5.59
CA ASP A 234 -4.97 -0.88 -6.26
C ASP A 234 -4.44 -0.20 -7.53
N ARG A 235 -5.38 0.17 -8.39
CA ARG A 235 -5.08 0.82 -9.67
C ARG A 235 -4.19 2.05 -9.48
N HIS A 236 -4.45 2.84 -8.44
CA HIS A 236 -3.73 4.07 -8.21
C HIS A 236 -2.26 3.77 -7.90
N ASN A 237 -2.01 2.97 -6.87
CA ASN A 237 -0.66 2.56 -6.47
C ASN A 237 0.06 1.75 -7.55
N PHE A 238 -0.66 1.09 -8.47
CA PHE A 238 -0.01 0.46 -9.62
C PHE A 238 0.54 1.48 -10.62
N PHE A 239 -0.16 2.61 -10.84
CA PHE A 239 0.15 3.63 -11.85
C PHE A 239 0.74 4.93 -11.27
N ASP A 240 1.37 4.88 -10.09
CA ASP A 240 1.98 6.03 -9.38
C ASP A 240 3.20 6.68 -10.08
N CYS A 241 3.72 6.12 -11.17
CA CYS A 241 4.99 6.51 -11.78
C CYS A 241 4.88 6.59 -13.30
N GLU A 242 5.07 7.78 -13.85
CA GLU A 242 4.99 8.03 -15.30
C GLU A 242 6.31 7.68 -15.99
N THR A 243 7.45 8.12 -15.44
CA THR A 243 8.77 7.83 -16.03
C THR A 243 9.92 7.96 -15.02
N ILE A 244 11.02 7.27 -15.29
CA ILE A 244 12.31 7.47 -14.64
C ILE A 244 13.38 7.55 -15.72
N LEU A 245 14.07 8.69 -15.82
CA LEU A 245 15.09 8.96 -16.82
C LEU A 245 16.45 9.24 -16.20
N GLU A 246 17.47 8.67 -16.80
CA GLU A 246 18.88 8.95 -16.54
C GLU A 246 19.33 10.05 -17.50
N LEU A 247 19.61 11.22 -16.94
CA LEU A 247 20.01 12.39 -17.70
C LEU A 247 21.47 12.74 -17.40
N THR A 248 22.17 13.25 -18.41
CA THR A 248 23.49 13.85 -18.24
C THR A 248 23.55 15.12 -19.06
N HIS A 249 23.90 16.24 -18.42
CA HIS A 249 24.10 17.49 -19.14
C HIS A 249 25.29 17.37 -20.11
N PRO A 250 25.15 17.75 -21.39
CA PRO A 250 26.18 17.52 -22.41
C PRO A 250 27.50 18.22 -22.09
N ASP A 251 27.45 19.43 -21.52
CA ASP A 251 28.66 20.23 -21.24
C ASP A 251 29.23 19.96 -19.85
N THR A 252 28.45 20.27 -18.80
CA THR A 252 28.88 20.14 -17.38
C THR A 252 29.04 18.70 -16.92
N LYS A 253 28.53 17.72 -17.68
CA LYS A 253 28.46 16.30 -17.30
C LYS A 253 27.69 16.03 -16.00
N ARG A 254 26.89 17.00 -15.53
CA ARG A 254 26.02 16.83 -14.37
C ARG A 254 25.03 15.71 -14.64
N ARG A 255 25.08 14.67 -13.81
CA ARG A 255 24.10 13.59 -13.80
C ARG A 255 22.87 14.00 -13.01
N VAL A 256 21.71 13.64 -13.52
CA VAL A 256 20.41 13.84 -12.88
C VAL A 256 19.58 12.59 -13.07
N LEU A 257 18.92 12.12 -12.01
CA LEU A 257 17.83 11.17 -12.13
C LEU A 257 16.52 11.96 -12.13
N LEU A 258 15.80 11.94 -13.24
CA LEU A 258 14.48 12.56 -13.36
C LEU A 258 13.41 11.50 -13.10
N ILE A 259 12.44 11.82 -12.25
CA ILE A 259 11.28 10.98 -11.97
C ILE A 259 10.03 11.84 -12.16
N GLN A 260 9.05 11.37 -12.94
CA GLN A 260 7.70 11.93 -12.93
C GLN A 260 6.76 10.94 -12.26
N SER A 261 6.09 11.38 -11.20
CA SER A 261 5.22 10.54 -10.38
C SER A 261 4.17 11.38 -9.65
N GLU A 262 3.30 10.72 -8.89
CA GLU A 262 2.46 11.39 -7.90
C GLU A 262 3.28 11.89 -6.71
N MET A 263 2.59 12.40 -5.67
CA MET A 263 3.19 12.68 -4.37
C MET A 263 2.32 12.16 -3.23
N ASP A 264 2.75 11.05 -2.63
CA ASP A 264 2.34 10.55 -1.32
C ASP A 264 2.99 11.37 -0.17
N VAL A 265 2.50 11.15 1.05
CA VAL A 265 2.90 11.91 2.24
C VAL A 265 3.56 10.99 3.27
N VAL A 266 4.79 11.32 3.66
CA VAL A 266 5.43 10.75 4.84
C VAL A 266 5.20 11.66 6.04
N ALA A 267 4.90 11.08 7.19
CA ALA A 267 4.75 11.78 8.47
C ALA A 267 5.87 11.47 9.47
N ASP A 268 6.75 10.53 9.11
CA ASP A 268 7.72 9.90 9.99
C ASP A 268 8.85 10.82 10.44
N GLY A 269 9.61 10.30 11.40
CA GLY A 269 10.84 10.89 11.89
C GLY A 269 10.67 11.71 13.16
N SER A 270 11.78 11.90 13.87
CA SER A 270 11.79 12.64 15.14
C SER A 270 13.18 13.18 15.45
N ASP A 271 13.20 14.32 16.15
CA ASP A 271 14.43 14.98 16.60
C ASP A 271 14.19 15.66 17.94
N GLY A 272 14.71 15.08 19.02
CA GLY A 272 14.59 15.67 20.37
C GLY A 272 15.40 16.95 20.57
N ASP A 273 16.39 17.23 19.73
CA ASP A 273 17.18 18.46 19.82
C ASP A 273 16.41 19.66 19.26
N ARG A 274 15.54 19.46 18.26
CA ARG A 274 14.76 20.53 17.62
C ARG A 274 13.28 20.54 17.97
N MET A 275 12.71 19.37 18.27
CA MET A 275 11.29 19.21 18.57
C MET A 275 11.13 18.24 19.76
N PRO A 276 11.36 18.73 20.99
CA PRO A 276 11.27 17.92 22.20
C PRO A 276 9.84 17.45 22.54
N GLU A 277 8.84 18.13 21.97
CA GLU A 277 7.43 17.82 22.14
C GLU A 277 6.79 17.59 20.77
N MET A 278 5.95 16.55 20.66
CA MET A 278 5.25 16.19 19.43
C MET A 278 3.79 15.90 19.76
N SER A 279 2.87 16.32 18.90
CA SER A 279 1.44 16.06 19.12
C SER A 279 1.10 14.59 18.88
N ALA A 280 0.26 14.02 19.75
CA ALA A 280 -0.09 12.60 19.68
C ALA A 280 -0.85 12.24 18.39
N SER A 281 -1.60 13.17 17.80
CA SER A 281 -2.33 12.93 16.54
C SER A 281 -1.43 12.56 15.36
N ILE A 282 -0.14 12.88 15.42
CA ILE A 282 0.83 12.58 14.36
C ILE A 282 1.41 11.18 14.54
N TYR A 283 1.87 10.84 15.75
CA TYR A 283 2.56 9.57 15.98
C TYR A 283 1.65 8.42 16.38
N ASN A 284 0.37 8.65 16.68
CA ASN A 284 -0.55 7.61 17.16
C ASN A 284 -0.92 6.55 16.10
N SER A 285 -0.53 6.72 14.83
CA SER A 285 -0.65 5.68 13.82
C SER A 285 0.24 4.47 14.18
N ASP A 286 -0.27 3.26 13.96
CA ASP A 286 0.51 2.03 14.13
C ASP A 286 1.69 1.94 13.17
N TYR A 287 1.61 2.64 12.04
CA TYR A 287 2.63 2.66 10.98
C TYR A 287 3.67 3.76 11.14
N TYR A 288 3.54 4.63 12.14
CA TYR A 288 4.48 5.75 12.34
C TYR A 288 5.88 5.23 12.67
N GLN A 289 6.87 5.62 11.87
CA GLN A 289 8.26 5.31 12.12
C GLN A 289 8.97 6.46 12.85
N PRO A 290 9.68 6.18 13.96
CA PRO A 290 10.32 7.23 14.74
C PRO A 290 11.55 7.84 14.07
N PHE A 291 12.06 7.24 12.99
CA PHE A 291 13.26 7.67 12.30
C PHE A 291 13.06 7.68 10.79
N THR A 292 13.61 8.69 10.13
CA THR A 292 13.93 8.63 8.71
C THR A 292 15.31 8.02 8.49
N SER A 293 15.57 7.50 7.29
CA SER A 293 16.89 6.98 6.92
C SER A 293 18.02 8.03 6.96
N TYR A 294 17.70 9.32 6.78
CA TYR A 294 18.63 10.41 7.04
C TYR A 294 18.65 10.73 8.55
N GLU A 295 19.68 10.25 9.24
CA GLU A 295 19.85 10.39 10.69
C GLU A 295 21.27 10.83 11.07
N TRP A 296 21.41 11.52 12.21
CA TRP A 296 22.68 12.01 12.75
C TRP A 296 22.75 11.81 14.27
N ALA A 297 23.96 11.95 14.84
CA ALA A 297 24.16 11.87 16.28
C ALA A 297 23.53 13.08 16.99
N LYS A 298 22.86 12.85 18.13
CA LYS A 298 22.30 13.93 18.94
C LYS A 298 23.36 14.92 19.39
N LYS A 299 22.96 16.18 19.43
CA LYS A 299 23.77 17.32 19.88
C LYS A 299 23.45 17.74 21.31
N SER A 300 22.30 17.33 21.86
CA SER A 300 21.87 17.68 23.21
C SER A 300 21.49 16.46 24.05
N GLN A 301 21.27 16.70 25.35
CA GLN A 301 20.72 15.71 26.29
C GLN A 301 19.18 15.71 26.33
N THR A 302 18.53 16.59 25.57
CA THR A 302 17.07 16.69 25.53
C THR A 302 16.47 15.37 25.05
N PRO A 303 15.57 14.72 25.80
CA PRO A 303 14.97 13.46 25.37
C PRO A 303 14.24 13.59 24.02
N ASN A 304 14.23 12.50 23.25
CA ASN A 304 13.37 12.44 22.07
C ASN A 304 11.89 12.36 22.50
N PRO A 305 10.95 13.09 21.86
CA PRO A 305 9.53 13.10 22.23
C PRO A 305 8.89 11.71 22.28
N LEU A 306 9.39 10.75 21.48
CA LEU A 306 8.84 9.41 21.40
C LEU A 306 9.45 8.44 22.42
N LEU A 307 10.54 8.84 23.11
CA LEU A 307 11.31 7.94 23.98
C LEU A 307 10.45 7.32 25.09
N ALA A 308 9.62 8.14 25.75
CA ALA A 308 8.75 7.67 26.84
C ALA A 308 7.75 6.61 26.33
N ARG A 309 7.09 6.85 25.19
CA ARG A 309 6.15 5.90 24.58
C ARG A 309 6.81 4.56 24.27
N TRP A 310 8.00 4.59 23.66
CA TRP A 310 8.72 3.36 23.31
C TRP A 310 9.23 2.60 24.55
N GLN A 311 9.59 3.31 25.63
CA GLN A 311 9.91 2.69 26.91
C GLN A 311 8.69 2.03 27.55
N SER A 312 7.52 2.69 27.57
CA SER A 312 6.28 2.08 28.05
C SER A 312 5.87 0.86 27.22
N ARG A 313 6.02 0.91 25.88
CA ARG A 313 5.83 -0.26 25.01
C ARG A 313 6.79 -1.39 25.39
N GLN A 314 8.08 -1.07 25.59
CA GLN A 314 9.09 -2.05 26.01
C GLN A 314 8.69 -2.75 27.31
N GLU A 315 8.23 -2.01 28.31
CA GLU A 315 7.79 -2.56 29.60
C GLU A 315 6.58 -3.47 29.43
N SER A 316 5.59 -3.08 28.61
CA SER A 316 4.41 -3.90 28.32
C SER A 316 4.78 -5.23 27.65
N VAL A 317 5.64 -5.17 26.62
CA VAL A 317 6.06 -6.37 25.88
C VAL A 317 6.93 -7.26 26.79
N LYS A 318 7.79 -6.68 27.64
CA LYS A 318 8.56 -7.44 28.65
C LYS A 318 7.65 -8.17 29.64
N LYS A 319 6.59 -7.51 30.09
CA LYS A 319 5.59 -8.10 30.99
C LYS A 319 4.87 -9.28 30.32
N GLU A 320 4.46 -9.12 29.07
CA GLU A 320 3.81 -10.20 28.31
C GLU A 320 4.77 -11.36 28.08
N TYR A 321 6.01 -11.09 27.65
CA TYR A 321 7.03 -12.12 27.43
C TYR A 321 7.38 -12.90 28.71
N GLY A 322 7.23 -12.28 29.88
CA GLY A 322 7.39 -12.94 31.19
C GLY A 322 6.19 -13.77 31.64
N ALA A 323 5.06 -13.75 30.92
CA ALA A 323 3.85 -14.48 31.28
C ALA A 323 4.02 -15.99 31.05
N LYS A 324 3.49 -16.80 31.98
CA LYS A 324 3.48 -18.26 31.85
C LYS A 324 2.38 -18.71 30.90
N GLY A 325 2.61 -19.79 30.16
CA GLY A 325 1.61 -20.44 29.31
C GLY A 325 1.49 -19.90 27.89
N LEU A 326 2.43 -19.06 27.43
CA LEU A 326 2.50 -18.60 26.04
C LEU A 326 2.91 -19.72 25.08
N SER A 327 2.40 -19.67 23.85
CA SER A 327 2.82 -20.57 22.78
C SER A 327 4.27 -20.29 22.34
N ALA A 328 4.92 -21.28 21.71
CA ALA A 328 6.27 -21.09 21.17
C ALA A 328 6.32 -19.98 20.11
N ALA A 329 5.29 -19.88 19.26
CA ALA A 329 5.17 -18.84 18.24
C ALA A 329 5.07 -17.44 18.88
N ARG A 330 4.20 -17.27 19.88
CA ARG A 330 4.05 -15.98 20.56
C ARG A 330 5.32 -15.54 21.29
N ASN A 331 6.03 -16.49 21.91
CA ASN A 331 7.33 -16.21 22.50
C ASN A 331 8.37 -15.76 21.46
N ALA A 332 8.37 -16.35 20.26
CA ALA A 332 9.27 -15.95 19.19
C ALA A 332 8.95 -14.53 18.68
N GLU A 333 7.66 -14.22 18.48
CA GLU A 333 7.18 -12.88 18.11
C GLU A 333 7.60 -11.83 19.14
N LEU A 334 7.25 -12.03 20.42
CA LEU A 334 7.56 -11.10 21.50
C LEU A 334 9.07 -10.89 21.65
N LYS A 335 9.87 -11.93 21.45
CA LYS A 335 11.34 -11.81 21.46
C LYS A 335 11.84 -10.95 20.30
N GLY A 336 11.29 -11.12 19.10
CA GLY A 336 11.60 -10.27 17.94
C GLY A 336 11.21 -8.82 18.18
N GLU A 337 10.00 -8.60 18.67
CA GLU A 337 9.48 -7.27 19.02
C GLU A 337 10.36 -6.58 20.08
N LEU A 338 10.76 -7.30 21.14
CA LEU A 338 11.67 -6.75 22.16
C LEU A 338 13.02 -6.33 21.58
N GLN A 339 13.61 -7.11 20.69
CA GLN A 339 14.88 -6.76 20.05
C GLN A 339 14.75 -5.48 19.21
N GLN A 340 13.66 -5.35 18.46
CA GLN A 340 13.38 -4.15 17.66
C GLN A 340 13.15 -2.92 18.55
N ILE A 341 12.33 -3.06 19.61
CA ILE A 341 12.07 -1.98 20.55
C ILE A 341 13.36 -1.55 21.27
N GLU A 342 14.20 -2.50 21.70
CA GLU A 342 15.47 -2.20 22.36
C GLU A 342 16.43 -1.42 21.45
N SER A 343 16.51 -1.83 20.18
CA SER A 343 17.28 -1.09 19.17
C SER A 343 16.72 0.32 18.97
N THR A 344 15.40 0.46 18.89
CA THR A 344 14.70 1.73 18.71
C THR A 344 14.92 2.66 19.90
N VAL A 345 14.73 2.18 21.14
CA VAL A 345 14.99 2.95 22.37
C VAL A 345 16.45 3.40 22.45
N ARG A 346 17.40 2.53 22.07
CA ARG A 346 18.82 2.89 22.01
C ARG A 346 19.08 4.00 21.00
N ALA A 347 18.49 3.89 19.81
CA ALA A 347 18.60 4.91 18.76
C ALA A 347 17.95 6.24 19.19
N LEU A 348 16.78 6.24 19.82
CA LEU A 348 16.09 7.46 20.28
C LEU A 348 16.89 8.24 21.33
N LYS A 349 17.72 7.53 22.10
CA LYS A 349 18.65 8.14 23.08
C LYS A 349 19.88 8.75 22.42
N ALA A 350 20.30 8.29 21.25
CA ALA A 350 21.60 8.61 20.67
C ALA A 350 21.54 9.38 19.34
N ARG A 351 20.42 9.32 18.63
CA ARG A 351 20.28 9.84 17.26
C ARG A 351 19.05 10.74 17.10
N SER A 352 19.18 11.66 16.15
CA SER A 352 18.11 12.50 15.61
C SER A 352 17.94 12.22 14.13
N SER A 353 16.76 12.50 13.59
CA SER A 353 16.41 12.29 12.19
C SER A 353 15.58 13.46 11.67
N LEU A 354 15.25 13.47 10.38
CA LEU A 354 14.37 14.49 9.82
C LEU A 354 12.98 14.44 10.49
N ILE A 355 12.28 15.56 10.49
CA ILE A 355 10.90 15.69 10.96
C ILE A 355 10.05 16.03 9.74
N ALA A 356 9.15 15.14 9.35
CA ALA A 356 8.30 15.33 8.17
C ALA A 356 7.53 16.66 8.15
N GLU A 357 7.09 17.17 9.30
CA GLU A 357 6.36 18.44 9.40
C GLU A 357 7.24 19.68 9.27
N LYS A 358 8.56 19.56 9.40
CA LYS A 358 9.48 20.69 9.56
C LYS A 358 10.59 20.73 8.52
N ASP A 359 10.89 19.60 7.89
CA ASP A 359 12.03 19.46 7.00
C ASP A 359 11.59 19.13 5.57
N PRO A 360 12.13 19.80 4.54
CA PRO A 360 11.78 19.54 3.14
C PRO A 360 12.63 18.39 2.58
N PHE A 361 12.04 17.21 2.46
CA PHE A 361 12.70 16.03 1.91
C PHE A 361 11.77 15.16 1.08
N ILE A 362 12.37 14.37 0.20
CA ILE A 362 11.68 13.33 -0.59
C ILE A 362 12.02 11.95 -0.05
N VAL A 363 11.12 11.01 -0.30
CA VAL A 363 11.31 9.59 -0.02
C VAL A 363 11.60 8.88 -1.34
N ILE A 364 12.70 8.14 -1.38
CA ILE A 364 13.10 7.35 -2.55
C ILE A 364 12.77 5.88 -2.32
N SER A 365 12.34 5.16 -3.36
CA SER A 365 11.98 3.75 -3.18
C SER A 365 13.17 2.87 -2.77
N LEU A 366 12.91 1.87 -1.92
CA LEU A 366 13.87 0.83 -1.56
C LEU A 366 14.48 0.09 -2.77
N ILE A 367 13.91 0.20 -3.98
CA ILE A 367 14.53 -0.36 -5.20
C ILE A 367 15.93 0.20 -5.49
N PHE A 368 16.24 1.42 -5.00
CA PHE A 368 17.50 2.12 -5.22
C PHE A 368 18.60 1.75 -4.23
N LYS A 369 18.24 1.30 -3.01
CA LYS A 369 19.12 1.24 -1.82
C LYS A 369 20.52 0.65 -2.05
N ASP A 370 20.61 -0.42 -2.84
CA ASP A 370 21.85 -1.19 -3.01
C ASP A 370 22.70 -0.77 -4.23
N TYR A 371 22.25 0.22 -4.99
CA TYR A 371 22.83 0.59 -6.29
C TYR A 371 23.74 1.83 -6.33
N PRO A 372 23.79 2.75 -5.35
CA PRO A 372 24.63 3.95 -5.48
C PRO A 372 26.13 3.67 -5.71
N LYS A 373 26.61 2.49 -5.29
CA LYS A 373 28.01 2.08 -5.49
C LYS A 373 28.30 1.54 -6.89
N THR A 374 27.29 1.08 -7.61
CA THR A 374 27.44 0.36 -8.88
C THR A 374 26.76 1.08 -10.05
N HIS A 375 25.85 2.01 -9.78
CA HIS A 375 25.06 2.71 -10.78
C HIS A 375 25.21 4.23 -10.63
N PRO A 376 25.85 4.94 -11.58
CA PRO A 376 26.21 6.36 -11.44
C PRO A 376 25.03 7.32 -11.25
N HIS A 377 23.85 6.96 -11.73
CA HIS A 377 22.61 7.73 -11.58
C HIS A 377 21.73 7.26 -10.42
N ALA A 378 22.13 6.23 -9.65
CA ALA A 378 21.32 5.77 -8.53
C ALA A 378 21.39 6.75 -7.37
N PRO A 379 20.24 7.15 -6.80
CA PRO A 379 20.17 8.13 -5.73
C PRO A 379 20.55 7.48 -4.39
N SER A 380 21.15 8.26 -3.51
CA SER A 380 21.45 7.91 -2.12
C SER A 380 20.70 8.80 -1.15
N ILE A 381 20.50 8.30 0.07
CA ILE A 381 20.10 9.15 1.20
C ILE A 381 21.12 10.28 1.38
N GLY A 382 20.59 11.50 1.54
CA GLY A 382 21.31 12.75 1.64
C GLY A 382 21.61 13.45 0.32
N ASP A 383 21.42 12.79 -0.83
CA ASP A 383 21.58 13.46 -2.13
C ASP A 383 20.60 14.61 -2.26
N TYR A 384 21.06 15.72 -2.82
CA TYR A 384 20.23 16.89 -3.07
C TYR A 384 19.21 16.60 -4.17
N ALA A 385 18.04 17.22 -4.05
CA ALA A 385 16.96 17.10 -5.01
C ALA A 385 16.26 18.46 -5.24
N ALA A 386 15.62 18.58 -6.39
CA ALA A 386 14.66 19.64 -6.69
C ALA A 386 13.32 18.99 -7.03
N VAL A 387 12.23 19.46 -6.42
CA VAL A 387 10.87 19.02 -6.71
C VAL A 387 10.15 20.11 -7.48
N LEU A 388 9.59 19.77 -8.63
CA LEU A 388 8.91 20.70 -9.52
C LEU A 388 7.42 20.36 -9.57
N HIS A 389 6.59 21.36 -9.29
CA HIS A 389 5.13 21.26 -9.37
C HIS A 389 4.53 22.64 -9.58
N GLY A 390 3.53 22.75 -10.47
CA GLY A 390 2.80 24.00 -10.69
C GLY A 390 3.66 25.21 -11.05
N GLY A 391 4.77 25.00 -11.77
CA GLY A 391 5.72 26.08 -12.11
C GLY A 391 6.60 26.56 -10.95
N LYS A 392 6.61 25.88 -9.80
CA LYS A 392 7.50 26.16 -8.67
C LYS A 392 8.59 25.10 -8.56
N ILE A 393 9.73 25.48 -7.99
CA ILE A 393 10.87 24.59 -7.75
C ILE A 393 11.18 24.60 -6.25
N TYR A 394 11.18 23.43 -5.63
CA TYR A 394 11.39 23.26 -4.20
C TYR A 394 12.70 22.51 -3.95
N PRO A 395 13.69 23.11 -3.26
CA PRO A 395 14.91 22.41 -2.90
C PRO A 395 14.64 21.41 -1.78
N ALA A 396 15.20 20.21 -1.89
CA ALA A 396 15.01 19.12 -0.94
C ALA A 396 16.25 18.22 -0.88
N ILE A 397 16.21 17.20 -0.04
CA ILE A 397 17.15 16.08 -0.05
C ILE A 397 16.40 14.74 -0.13
N CYS A 398 17.08 13.67 -0.53
CA CYS A 398 16.63 12.29 -0.33
C CYS A 398 16.70 11.96 1.18
N GLY A 399 15.57 12.05 1.88
CA GLY A 399 15.50 11.95 3.33
C GLY A 399 15.19 10.55 3.85
N ASP A 400 14.47 9.74 3.07
CA ASP A 400 14.06 8.41 3.52
C ASP A 400 13.94 7.38 2.40
N TYR A 401 13.82 6.12 2.78
CA TYR A 401 13.48 5.01 1.91
C TYR A 401 12.02 4.58 2.09
N GLY A 402 11.26 4.63 1.00
CA GLY A 402 9.88 4.18 0.95
C GLY A 402 9.74 2.75 0.43
N PRO A 403 8.52 2.19 0.43
CA PRO A 403 8.25 0.85 -0.08
C PRO A 403 8.83 0.59 -1.48
N THR A 404 9.16 -0.68 -1.73
CA THR A 404 9.72 -1.15 -3.00
C THR A 404 8.78 -1.02 -4.21
N MET A 405 7.52 -0.71 -3.92
CA MET A 405 6.39 -0.68 -4.85
C MET A 405 5.88 0.72 -5.12
N LYS A 406 6.40 1.74 -4.43
CA LYS A 406 5.90 3.10 -4.51
C LYS A 406 6.92 4.03 -5.12
N MET A 407 6.43 5.05 -5.81
CA MET A 407 7.22 6.17 -6.28
C MET A 407 6.51 7.48 -5.97
N GLY A 408 7.28 8.52 -5.62
CA GLY A 408 6.74 9.84 -5.36
C GLY A 408 6.15 9.97 -3.97
N GLU A 409 6.98 10.21 -2.98
CA GLU A 409 6.55 10.49 -1.60
C GLU A 409 7.44 11.59 -1.01
N ALA A 410 6.84 12.41 -0.14
CA ALA A 410 7.43 13.67 0.31
C ALA A 410 7.03 13.99 1.74
N SER A 411 7.87 14.78 2.42
CA SER A 411 7.58 15.24 3.78
C SER A 411 6.26 16.02 3.87
N LEU A 412 5.57 15.92 5.01
CA LEU A 412 4.32 16.64 5.24
C LEU A 412 4.45 18.16 5.03
N LEU A 413 5.61 18.75 5.35
CA LEU A 413 5.92 20.15 5.03
C LEU A 413 5.77 20.42 3.52
N MET A 414 6.44 19.62 2.70
CA MET A 414 6.41 19.80 1.24
C MET A 414 5.01 19.54 0.68
N ALA A 415 4.33 18.51 1.17
CA ALA A 415 2.95 18.22 0.80
C ALA A 415 2.01 19.40 1.09
N LYS A 416 2.08 19.98 2.30
CA LYS A 416 1.28 21.16 2.68
C LYS A 416 1.64 22.41 1.87
N THR A 417 2.89 22.53 1.43
CA THR A 417 3.35 23.65 0.59
C THR A 417 2.78 23.59 -0.82
N ILE A 418 2.58 22.37 -1.35
CA ILE A 418 1.92 22.15 -2.64
C ILE A 418 0.39 22.27 -2.50
N ASN A 419 -0.16 21.71 -1.44
CA ASN A 419 -1.59 21.74 -1.15
C ASN A 419 -1.83 21.83 0.35
N GLU A 420 -2.33 22.97 0.82
CA GLU A 420 -2.54 23.24 2.25
C GLU A 420 -3.47 22.23 2.95
N LYS A 421 -4.32 21.54 2.19
CA LYS A 421 -5.23 20.49 2.71
C LYS A 421 -4.54 19.14 2.91
N ALA A 422 -3.27 19.02 2.54
CA ALA A 422 -2.53 17.78 2.67
C ALA A 422 -2.39 17.36 4.15
N THR A 423 -2.57 16.07 4.38
CA THR A 423 -2.39 15.41 5.68
C THR A 423 -1.71 14.07 5.43
N PRO A 424 -1.28 13.33 6.47
CA PRO A 424 -0.79 11.97 6.28
C PRO A 424 -1.77 11.03 5.56
N TYR A 425 -3.05 11.40 5.47
CA TYR A 425 -4.10 10.64 4.79
C TYR A 425 -4.69 11.33 3.56
N VAL A 426 -4.24 12.55 3.25
CA VAL A 426 -4.73 13.35 2.12
C VAL A 426 -3.55 13.81 1.30
N ARG A 427 -3.44 13.27 0.09
CA ARG A 427 -2.34 13.55 -0.82
C ARG A 427 -2.40 14.97 -1.38
N PRO A 428 -1.23 15.60 -1.62
CA PRO A 428 -1.17 16.90 -2.29
C PRO A 428 -1.40 16.83 -3.80
N GLU A 429 -0.96 15.75 -4.47
CA GLU A 429 -1.04 15.58 -5.94
C GLU A 429 -1.15 14.10 -6.30
N SER A 430 -2.07 13.76 -7.20
CA SER A 430 -2.41 12.37 -7.58
C SER A 430 -2.41 12.13 -9.10
N ASP A 431 -2.20 13.17 -9.91
CA ASP A 431 -2.25 13.11 -11.38
C ASP A 431 -0.85 13.03 -12.02
N LEU A 432 0.14 12.50 -11.30
CA LEU A 432 1.52 12.31 -11.78
C LEU A 432 2.27 13.60 -12.17
N LYS A 433 1.77 14.77 -11.75
CA LYS A 433 2.27 16.10 -12.16
C LYS A 433 3.53 16.55 -11.44
N VAL A 434 4.08 15.74 -10.54
CA VAL A 434 5.30 16.09 -9.80
C VAL A 434 6.50 15.58 -10.57
N THR A 435 7.49 16.45 -10.78
CA THR A 435 8.77 16.07 -11.38
C THR A 435 9.87 16.23 -10.34
N TYR A 436 10.55 15.14 -10.01
CA TYR A 436 11.68 15.10 -9.10
C TYR A 436 12.96 15.08 -9.92
N LEU A 437 13.88 15.99 -9.62
CA LEU A 437 15.25 15.95 -10.09
C LEU A 437 16.14 15.60 -8.91
N ILE A 438 16.74 14.42 -8.93
CA ILE A 438 17.71 14.01 -7.91
C ILE A 438 19.12 14.17 -8.49
N PHE A 439 20.04 14.71 -7.71
CA PHE A 439 21.44 14.92 -8.10
C PHE A 439 22.31 13.85 -7.42
N PRO A 440 22.62 12.71 -8.09
CA PRO A 440 23.22 11.57 -7.41
C PRO A 440 24.67 11.81 -6.99
N GLY A 441 25.04 11.31 -5.82
CA GLY A 441 26.41 11.41 -5.29
C GLY A 441 26.76 12.81 -4.77
N THR A 442 25.76 13.57 -4.32
CA THR A 442 25.92 14.93 -3.81
C THR A 442 25.72 15.03 -2.29
N ALA A 443 25.39 13.92 -1.63
CA ALA A 443 25.19 13.85 -0.19
C ALA A 443 26.40 14.35 0.62
N ASP A 444 26.17 15.29 1.53
CA ASP A 444 27.16 15.68 2.53
C ASP A 444 27.29 14.59 3.60
N ARG A 445 28.52 14.25 3.99
CA ARG A 445 28.79 13.30 5.07
C ARG A 445 29.83 13.86 6.05
N PRO A 446 29.73 13.58 7.36
CA PRO A 446 28.61 12.89 8.02
C PRO A 446 27.31 13.70 7.94
N PHE A 447 26.17 13.02 8.05
CA PHE A 447 24.86 13.70 8.10
C PHE A 447 24.77 14.59 9.34
N GLY A 448 24.03 15.68 9.20
CA GLY A 448 23.78 16.65 10.26
C GLY A 448 22.39 17.26 10.13
N PRO A 449 21.99 18.10 11.10
CA PRO A 449 20.68 18.73 11.09
C PRO A 449 20.48 19.57 9.82
N PRO A 450 19.22 19.72 9.36
CA PRO A 450 18.89 20.49 8.17
C PRO A 450 19.45 21.91 8.19
N ASP A 451 20.08 22.30 7.07
CA ASP A 451 20.48 23.67 6.77
C ASP A 451 19.84 24.05 5.44
N VAL A 452 18.60 24.55 5.51
CA VAL A 452 17.79 24.83 4.32
C VAL A 452 18.35 25.94 3.45
N ASN A 453 19.16 26.85 4.01
CA ASN A 453 19.85 27.88 3.24
C ASN A 453 20.98 27.26 2.41
N LYS A 454 21.79 26.38 3.02
CA LYS A 454 22.79 25.60 2.29
C LYS A 454 22.13 24.75 1.20
N TRP A 455 20.99 24.13 1.49
CA TRP A 455 20.27 23.31 0.51
C TRP A 455 19.77 24.15 -0.67
N HIS A 456 19.23 25.34 -0.42
CA HIS A 456 18.87 26.30 -1.47
C HIS A 456 20.07 26.63 -2.36
N GLU A 457 21.23 26.97 -1.77
CA GLU A 457 22.44 27.31 -2.51
C GLU A 457 22.93 26.12 -3.37
N LYS A 458 23.01 24.93 -2.78
CA LYS A 458 23.51 23.71 -3.44
C LYS A 458 22.59 23.25 -4.57
N VAL A 459 21.29 23.18 -4.32
CA VAL A 459 20.30 22.83 -5.35
C VAL A 459 20.30 23.87 -6.47
N GLY A 460 20.37 25.16 -6.14
CA GLY A 460 20.51 26.23 -7.13
C GLY A 460 21.77 26.09 -8.00
N ALA A 461 22.89 25.68 -7.41
CA ALA A 461 24.12 25.39 -8.16
C ALA A 461 23.95 24.19 -9.10
N TYR A 462 23.34 23.09 -8.62
CA TYR A 462 23.12 21.93 -9.48
C TYR A 462 22.11 22.18 -10.60
N LEU A 463 21.10 23.02 -10.37
CA LEU A 463 20.20 23.48 -11.43
C LEU A 463 20.95 24.31 -12.47
N ARG A 464 21.87 25.19 -12.06
CA ARG A 464 22.75 25.93 -12.99
C ARG A 464 23.63 24.99 -13.82
N ASP A 465 24.17 23.94 -13.20
CA ASP A 465 24.92 22.91 -13.93
C ASP A 465 24.05 22.18 -14.97
N CYS A 466 22.72 22.19 -14.81
CA CYS A 466 21.75 21.59 -15.73
C CYS A 466 21.14 22.59 -16.71
N GLY A 467 21.80 23.73 -16.98
CA GLY A 467 21.30 24.76 -17.91
C GLY A 467 20.47 25.86 -17.25
N GLY A 468 20.36 25.86 -15.91
CA GLY A 468 19.69 26.92 -15.15
C GLY A 468 18.17 26.80 -15.10
N MET A 469 17.57 27.77 -14.41
CA MET A 469 16.12 27.93 -14.33
C MET A 469 15.67 28.90 -15.43
N GLY A 470 14.45 28.73 -15.93
CA GLY A 470 13.88 29.66 -16.89
C GLY A 470 13.72 31.08 -16.35
N ALA A 471 13.65 32.04 -17.26
CA ALA A 471 13.40 33.44 -16.92
C ALA A 471 12.07 33.58 -16.15
N GLY A 472 12.11 34.30 -15.02
CA GLY A 472 10.94 34.53 -14.16
C GLY A 472 10.62 33.39 -13.18
N TYR A 473 11.39 32.30 -13.18
CA TYR A 473 11.27 31.23 -12.20
C TYR A 473 12.33 31.35 -11.11
N GLU A 474 11.91 31.11 -9.86
CA GLU A 474 12.78 31.19 -8.69
C GLU A 474 12.76 29.88 -7.89
N LEU A 475 13.89 29.57 -7.27
CA LEU A 475 14.01 28.46 -6.35
C LEU A 475 13.39 28.84 -5.00
N HIS A 476 12.41 28.07 -4.55
CA HIS A 476 11.69 28.31 -3.30
C HIS A 476 12.63 28.36 -2.10
N LYS A 477 12.43 29.34 -1.22
CA LYS A 477 13.21 29.52 0.00
C LYS A 477 12.41 29.07 1.21
N TRP A 478 12.87 28.00 1.85
CA TRP A 478 12.27 27.46 3.07
C TRP A 478 12.61 28.31 4.30
N GLU A 479 11.69 28.31 5.26
CA GLU A 479 11.95 28.87 6.59
C GLU A 479 12.79 27.90 7.42
N PRO A 480 13.91 28.34 8.02
CA PRO A 480 14.70 27.49 8.91
C PRO A 480 13.91 27.08 10.16
N PHE A 481 14.06 25.83 10.59
CA PHE A 481 13.53 25.33 11.87
C PHE A 481 14.68 25.04 12.85
N PRO A 482 15.15 26.04 13.61
CA PRO A 482 16.27 25.88 14.55
C PRO A 482 15.86 25.15 15.84
N PRO A 483 16.83 24.64 16.61
CA PRO A 483 16.59 24.18 17.98
C PRO A 483 15.91 25.26 18.85
N PRO A 484 15.08 24.86 19.83
CA PRO A 484 14.56 25.80 20.81
C PRO A 484 15.70 26.48 21.57
N PRO A 485 15.51 27.73 22.04
CA PRO A 485 16.52 28.45 22.79
C PRO A 485 16.89 27.67 24.08
N PRO A 486 18.15 27.74 24.54
CA PRO A 486 18.54 27.13 25.80
C PRO A 486 17.63 27.61 26.93
N PRO A 487 17.28 26.75 27.90
CA PRO A 487 16.53 27.19 29.07
C PRO A 487 17.29 28.33 29.76
N ALA A 488 16.57 29.39 30.14
CA ALA A 488 17.17 30.53 30.83
C ALA A 488 17.94 30.03 32.07
N PRO A 489 19.15 30.56 32.33
CA PRO A 489 19.91 30.15 33.50
C PRO A 489 19.04 30.34 34.75
N PRO A 490 19.04 29.39 35.70
CA PRO A 490 18.27 29.52 36.92
C PRO A 490 18.62 30.85 37.57
N ALA A 491 17.59 31.66 37.85
CA ALA A 491 17.78 32.96 38.48
C ALA A 491 18.62 32.77 39.74
N THR A 492 19.81 33.35 39.75
CA THR A 492 20.71 33.32 40.90
C THR A 492 19.93 33.90 42.09
N PRO A 493 19.82 33.19 43.22
CA PRO A 493 19.22 33.77 44.41
C PRO A 493 19.96 35.06 44.75
N PRO A 494 19.27 36.16 45.09
CA PRO A 494 19.93 37.42 45.39
C PRO A 494 20.92 37.20 46.54
N THR A 495 22.19 37.48 46.28
CA THR A 495 23.24 37.48 47.29
C THR A 495 22.92 38.57 48.30
N LEU A 496 22.62 38.19 49.54
CA LEU A 496 22.52 39.10 50.68
C LEU A 496 23.87 39.79 50.88
N ALA A 497 24.01 41.01 50.36
CA ALA A 497 25.08 41.91 50.73
C ALA A 497 24.80 42.46 52.13
N THR A 498 25.68 42.12 53.06
CA THR A 498 25.82 42.75 54.38
C THR A 498 26.27 44.21 54.21
N GLY A 499 25.43 45.16 54.64
CA GLY A 499 25.77 46.58 54.59
C GLY A 499 24.79 47.46 55.37
N THR A 500 25.16 47.76 56.61
CA THR A 500 24.94 49.03 57.34
C THR A 500 23.51 49.45 57.76
N ALA A 501 23.40 49.81 59.04
CA ALA A 501 22.21 50.25 59.76
C ALA A 501 21.65 51.63 59.32
N PRO A 502 20.38 51.97 59.66
CA PRO A 502 19.56 52.97 58.96
C PRO A 502 19.40 54.32 59.70
N LYS A 503 18.92 55.33 58.97
CA LYS A 503 18.19 56.51 59.49
C LYS A 503 16.98 56.83 58.57
N PRO A 504 15.93 57.49 59.09
CA PRO A 504 14.57 56.97 58.95
C PRO A 504 13.64 57.91 58.15
N GLY A 505 12.62 57.30 57.56
CA GLY A 505 11.42 58.00 57.13
C GLY A 505 11.12 57.79 55.66
N GLU A 506 10.38 56.72 55.33
CA GLU A 506 9.08 56.87 54.68
C GLU A 506 8.35 55.53 54.64
N THR A 507 7.04 55.64 54.81
CA THR A 507 6.06 54.60 55.10
C THR A 507 5.76 53.70 53.90
N VAL A 508 5.73 52.40 54.18
CA VAL A 508 5.25 51.31 53.32
C VAL A 508 3.71 51.36 53.20
N PRO A 509 3.13 50.84 52.10
CA PRO A 509 2.17 49.76 52.30
C PRO A 509 2.45 48.50 51.44
N ILE A 510 2.12 47.38 52.08
CA ILE A 510 2.35 45.98 51.71
C ILE A 510 1.30 45.53 50.66
N PRO A 511 1.65 44.74 49.63
CA PRO A 511 0.67 44.00 48.84
C PRO A 511 0.27 42.70 49.55
N GLY A 512 -1.05 42.51 49.71
CA GLY A 512 -1.66 41.31 50.25
C GLY A 512 -1.59 40.09 49.33
N THR A 513 -1.87 38.95 49.95
CA THR A 513 -1.94 37.58 49.44
C THR A 513 -3.01 37.35 48.36
N PRO A 514 -2.94 36.22 47.62
CA PRO A 514 -3.43 36.07 46.25
C PRO A 514 -4.93 35.79 46.13
N GLN A 515 -5.58 36.42 45.14
CA GLN A 515 -6.91 36.05 44.65
C GLN A 515 -6.79 35.06 43.48
N SER A 516 -7.67 34.06 43.51
CA SER A 516 -7.87 33.03 42.49
C SER A 516 -8.29 33.58 41.11
N PRO A 517 -7.99 32.87 40.01
CA PRO A 517 -8.30 33.33 38.66
C PRO A 517 -9.80 33.20 38.32
N PRO A 518 -10.37 34.12 37.52
CA PRO A 518 -11.69 33.97 36.94
C PRO A 518 -11.65 33.27 35.56
N GLN A 519 -12.66 32.46 35.30
CA GLN A 519 -13.05 31.89 34.00
C GLN A 519 -14.60 31.98 33.93
N PRO A 520 -15.30 31.95 32.77
CA PRO A 520 -15.06 32.43 31.39
C PRO A 520 -16.12 33.49 30.96
N ALA A 521 -16.01 34.02 29.73
CA ALA A 521 -17.15 34.63 29.03
C ALA A 521 -17.44 33.88 27.70
N ALA A 522 -18.68 33.39 27.58
CA ALA A 522 -19.26 32.82 26.36
C ALA A 522 -19.91 33.92 25.50
N PRO A 523 -20.02 33.74 24.17
CA PRO A 523 -20.78 34.67 23.33
C PRO A 523 -22.29 34.35 23.33
N VAL A 524 -23.08 35.42 23.32
CA VAL A 524 -24.54 35.43 23.33
C VAL A 524 -25.12 35.13 21.95
N VAL A 525 -26.15 34.28 21.95
CA VAL A 525 -27.06 33.95 20.85
C VAL A 525 -28.11 35.05 20.69
N THR A 526 -28.40 35.46 19.45
CA THR A 526 -29.73 35.98 19.10
C THR A 526 -30.29 35.12 17.97
N GLY A 527 -31.44 34.50 18.25
CA GLY A 527 -32.12 33.57 17.36
C GLY A 527 -33.12 34.26 16.44
N SER A 528 -33.52 33.53 15.39
CA SER A 528 -34.85 33.58 14.80
C SER A 528 -35.09 32.25 14.07
N ALA A 529 -36.20 31.61 14.39
CA ALA A 529 -36.75 30.41 13.76
C ALA A 529 -38.11 30.80 13.12
N PRO A 530 -38.91 29.87 12.60
CA PRO A 530 -38.66 28.90 11.53
C PRO A 530 -39.76 28.97 10.43
N ALA A 531 -39.50 28.48 9.20
CA ALA A 531 -40.58 27.94 8.35
C ALA A 531 -40.07 27.19 7.10
N THR A 532 -40.62 25.98 6.96
CA THR A 532 -41.08 25.30 5.74
C THR A 532 -40.09 24.74 4.71
N ALA A 533 -40.24 23.41 4.54
CA ALA A 533 -39.83 22.59 3.41
C ALA A 533 -40.37 23.10 2.05
N PRO A 534 -39.75 22.66 0.94
CA PRO A 534 -40.48 21.78 0.01
C PRO A 534 -39.59 20.60 -0.44
N THR A 535 -40.08 19.36 -0.40
CA THR A 535 -40.95 18.73 -1.41
C THR A 535 -40.30 18.63 -2.80
N SER A 536 -39.91 17.39 -3.11
CA SER A 536 -39.64 16.86 -4.44
C SER A 536 -40.74 17.22 -5.44
N THR A 537 -40.37 17.82 -6.56
CA THR A 537 -41.24 17.85 -7.75
C THR A 537 -40.43 17.41 -8.96
N ALA A 538 -40.90 16.35 -9.59
CA ALA A 538 -40.46 15.90 -10.90
C ALA A 538 -40.66 17.00 -11.94
N THR A 539 -39.69 17.19 -12.83
CA THR A 539 -39.92 17.84 -14.13
C THR A 539 -39.45 16.88 -15.21
N GLN A 540 -40.36 16.56 -16.12
CA GLN A 540 -40.15 15.77 -17.31
C GLN A 540 -39.29 16.53 -18.33
N GLY A 541 -38.45 15.78 -19.06
CA GLY A 541 -38.37 15.89 -20.52
C GLY A 541 -37.56 17.03 -21.12
N THR A 542 -36.26 16.81 -21.32
CA THR A 542 -35.58 17.28 -22.53
C THR A 542 -34.59 16.22 -23.01
N ALA A 543 -34.81 15.76 -24.23
CA ALA A 543 -34.02 14.74 -24.91
C ALA A 543 -32.56 15.20 -25.17
N PRO A 544 -31.56 14.31 -25.09
CA PRO A 544 -30.24 14.59 -25.63
C PRO A 544 -30.18 14.30 -27.14
N ALA A 545 -29.69 15.27 -27.90
CA ALA A 545 -29.33 15.14 -29.31
C ALA A 545 -28.11 14.20 -29.50
N PRO A 546 -27.94 13.59 -30.69
CA PRO A 546 -27.16 12.36 -30.86
C PRO A 546 -25.65 12.58 -30.92
N SER A 547 -24.91 11.57 -30.43
CA SER A 547 -23.46 11.44 -30.53
C SER A 547 -23.00 11.26 -31.99
N PRO A 548 -21.77 11.73 -32.34
CA PRO A 548 -21.22 11.60 -33.69
C PRO A 548 -20.82 10.14 -34.03
N PRO A 549 -20.84 9.75 -35.32
CA PRO A 549 -20.59 8.37 -35.74
C PRO A 549 -19.12 7.97 -35.66
N LEU A 550 -18.89 6.69 -35.29
CA LEU A 550 -17.61 5.99 -35.34
C LEU A 550 -17.03 5.95 -36.78
N PRO A 551 -15.70 6.07 -36.96
CA PRO A 551 -15.08 5.87 -38.26
C PRO A 551 -15.05 4.38 -38.64
N THR A 552 -15.51 4.10 -39.86
CA THR A 552 -15.55 2.80 -40.52
C THR A 552 -14.15 2.27 -40.88
N THR A 553 -13.86 1.02 -40.50
CA THR A 553 -12.74 0.21 -40.97
C THR A 553 -12.95 -0.22 -42.43
N PRO A 554 -11.95 -0.08 -43.33
CA PRO A 554 -12.01 -0.67 -44.67
C PRO A 554 -11.65 -2.16 -44.65
N GLY A 555 -12.37 -2.94 -45.45
CA GLY A 555 -12.35 -4.39 -45.46
C GLY A 555 -11.12 -5.05 -46.12
N SER A 556 -10.91 -6.30 -45.73
CA SER A 556 -10.02 -7.27 -46.37
C SER A 556 -10.41 -7.52 -47.83
N PRO A 557 -9.45 -7.57 -48.78
CA PRO A 557 -9.68 -8.15 -50.09
C PRO A 557 -9.50 -9.67 -50.06
N ALA A 558 -10.45 -10.35 -50.69
CA ALA A 558 -10.47 -11.78 -50.96
C ALA A 558 -9.41 -12.21 -52.00
N LEU A 559 -8.95 -13.44 -51.84
CA LEU A 559 -8.11 -14.20 -52.77
C LEU A 559 -8.86 -14.53 -54.08
N PRO A 560 -8.18 -14.57 -55.24
CA PRO A 560 -8.67 -15.29 -56.41
C PRO A 560 -7.96 -16.66 -56.57
N ALA A 561 -8.71 -17.61 -57.14
CA ALA A 561 -8.30 -18.99 -57.40
C ALA A 561 -7.50 -19.17 -58.71
N THR A 562 -6.67 -20.23 -58.69
CA THR A 562 -5.92 -21.03 -59.71
C THR A 562 -6.43 -21.03 -61.17
N ALA A 563 -5.69 -21.30 -62.27
CA ALA A 563 -4.45 -22.05 -62.63
C ALA A 563 -3.97 -21.61 -64.07
N PRO A 564 -3.09 -22.31 -64.86
CA PRO A 564 -2.08 -23.36 -64.60
C PRO A 564 -0.68 -23.09 -65.25
N GLY A 565 0.37 -23.85 -64.88
CA GLY A 565 1.62 -23.97 -65.67
C GLY A 565 2.90 -24.34 -64.91
N THR A 566 3.22 -25.64 -64.86
CA THR A 566 4.56 -26.25 -64.58
C THR A 566 5.53 -25.96 -65.75
N PRO A 567 6.88 -26.15 -65.70
CA PRO A 567 7.67 -26.90 -64.71
C PRO A 567 9.07 -26.37 -64.31
N ALA A 568 9.67 -27.11 -63.38
CA ALA A 568 11.11 -27.43 -63.23
C ALA A 568 12.05 -26.46 -62.48
N GLY A 569 12.67 -26.97 -61.41
CA GLY A 569 14.13 -26.93 -61.30
C GLY A 569 14.76 -26.48 -59.97
N VAL A 570 15.25 -27.47 -59.21
CA VAL A 570 16.58 -27.51 -58.56
C VAL A 570 16.85 -26.67 -57.26
N ILE A 571 17.12 -27.44 -56.20
CA ILE A 571 17.79 -27.19 -54.89
C ILE A 571 19.25 -26.72 -55.15
N PRO A 572 19.95 -25.83 -54.37
CA PRO A 572 20.25 -26.10 -52.96
C PRO A 572 20.46 -24.94 -51.97
N ALA A 573 20.39 -25.38 -50.70
CA ALA A 573 20.89 -24.76 -49.48
C ALA A 573 22.32 -24.21 -49.58
N THR A 574 22.64 -23.15 -48.82
CA THR A 574 23.47 -23.27 -47.60
C THR A 574 23.78 -21.92 -46.94
N LYS A 575 23.81 -21.99 -45.60
CA LYS A 575 24.74 -21.35 -44.64
C LYS A 575 24.60 -19.86 -44.27
N THR A 576 24.13 -19.71 -43.03
CA THR A 576 24.58 -18.83 -41.92
C THR A 576 26.06 -18.39 -41.98
N PRO A 577 26.38 -17.23 -41.37
CA PRO A 577 26.57 -17.14 -39.91
C PRO A 577 25.38 -16.60 -39.13
#